data_AF-A0A3L7RZX4-F1
#
_entry.id   AF-A0A3L7RZX4-F1
#
_cell.length_a   1.000
_cell.length_b   1.000
_cell.length_c   1.000
_cell.angle_alpha   90.00
_cell.angle_beta   90.00
_cell.angle_gamma   90.00
#
_symmetry.space_group_name_H-M   'P 1'
#
loop_
_entity.id
_entity.type
_entity.pdbx_description
1 polymer ?
#
loop_
_entity_poly.entity_id
_entity_poly.type
_entity_poly.pdbx_seq_one_letter_code
_entity_poly.pdbx_strand_id
1 'polypeptide(L)'
;MRRIASSILLVCLLVVVRHASAADTAVVEPAVPAIDSADALAHAGEECMVEFTVESARKLPGKAVCFLNSCRDHRDEKNFTVMIFKGGLDRLKADGIESPAEHFEKATIRVRGVIEDRDGRPQIVVEEPGQITIVKDGDEPAAAGQ
;
A
#
# COMPACT_ATOMS: atom_id res chain seq x y z
N MET A 1 31.25 67.62 46.39
CA MET A 1 30.12 68.43 45.87
C MET A 1 29.09 67.48 45.25
N ARG A 2 27.81 67.76 45.50
CA ARG A 2 26.62 66.92 45.22
C ARG A 2 26.28 66.82 43.73
N ARG A 3 25.65 65.70 43.30
CA ARG A 3 24.37 65.57 42.54
C ARG A 3 24.21 64.11 42.00
N ILE A 4 23.34 63.28 42.57
CA ILE A 4 21.95 62.94 42.15
C ILE A 4 21.87 62.31 40.75
N ALA A 5 21.41 61.05 40.62
CA ALA A 5 20.17 60.67 39.92
C ALA A 5 20.02 59.15 39.66
N SER A 6 18.78 58.68 39.84
CA SER A 6 18.06 57.59 39.15
C SER A 6 18.63 56.16 39.21
N SER A 7 18.08 55.26 40.04
CA SER A 7 16.84 54.51 39.73
C SER A 7 16.75 54.09 38.27
N ILE A 8 16.95 52.79 38.00
CA ILE A 8 16.02 51.96 37.22
C ILE A 8 16.39 50.50 37.51
N LEU A 9 15.50 49.89 38.29
CA LEU A 9 15.28 48.47 38.38
C LEU A 9 14.99 47.94 36.97
N LEU A 10 15.87 47.11 36.42
CA LEU A 10 15.50 46.25 35.29
C LEU A 10 15.92 44.82 35.60
N VAL A 11 14.91 44.08 36.07
CA VAL A 11 14.92 42.64 36.29
C VAL A 11 15.28 41.96 34.96
N CYS A 12 16.48 41.37 34.89
CA CYS A 12 16.86 40.46 33.81
C CYS A 12 16.02 39.20 33.91
N LEU A 13 14.91 39.17 33.18
CA LEU A 13 14.07 38.01 32.98
C LEU A 13 14.88 36.95 32.22
N LEU A 14 15.32 35.91 32.93
CA LEU A 14 15.89 34.69 32.35
C LEU A 14 14.78 33.99 31.55
N VAL A 15 14.73 34.22 30.24
CA VAL A 15 13.94 33.41 29.32
C VAL A 15 14.69 32.10 29.11
N VAL A 16 14.35 31.09 29.92
CA VAL A 16 14.77 29.71 29.67
C VAL A 16 14.00 29.23 28.44
N VAL A 17 14.63 29.34 27.26
CA VAL A 17 14.12 28.72 26.04
C VAL A 17 14.18 27.20 26.23
N ARG A 18 13.04 26.58 26.50
CA ARG A 18 12.90 25.13 26.39
C ARG A 18 12.97 24.79 24.90
N HIS A 19 14.05 24.12 24.50
CA HIS A 19 14.11 23.45 23.19
C HIS A 19 13.00 22.42 23.15
N ALA A 20 11.93 22.72 22.41
CA ALA A 20 10.96 21.73 22.01
C ALA A 20 11.66 20.81 21.01
N SER A 21 11.99 19.59 21.45
CA SER A 21 12.42 18.52 20.57
C SER A 21 11.25 18.21 19.64
N ALA A 22 11.40 18.53 18.36
CA ALA A 22 10.46 18.14 17.31
C ALA A 22 10.38 16.62 17.31
N ALA A 23 9.24 16.09 17.77
CA ALA A 23 8.88 14.71 17.53
C ALA A 23 8.75 14.56 16.01
N ASP A 24 9.56 13.66 15.47
CA ASP A 24 9.46 13.13 14.12
C ASP A 24 8.02 12.65 13.92
N THR A 25 7.20 13.51 13.32
CA THR A 25 5.83 13.17 12.96
C THR A 25 5.96 12.41 11.66
N ALA A 26 6.22 11.10 11.76
CA ALA A 26 5.94 10.18 10.69
C ALA A 26 4.48 10.43 10.30
N VAL A 27 4.28 11.01 9.11
CA VAL A 27 2.96 11.10 8.49
C VAL A 27 2.58 9.67 8.18
N VAL A 28 1.91 9.03 9.14
CA VAL A 28 1.20 7.77 8.89
C VAL A 28 0.05 8.16 7.98
N GLU A 29 0.24 8.04 6.67
CA GLU A 29 -0.87 8.04 5.73
C GLU A 29 -1.89 7.01 6.23
N PRO A 30 -3.19 7.36 6.34
CA PRO A 30 -4.18 6.40 6.77
C PRO A 30 -4.14 5.23 5.79
N ALA A 31 -3.75 4.06 6.29
CA ALA A 31 -3.79 2.83 5.52
C ALA A 31 -5.23 2.65 5.04
N VAL A 32 -5.44 2.79 3.73
CA VAL A 32 -6.74 2.52 3.11
C VAL A 32 -7.10 1.08 3.49
N PRO A 33 -8.22 0.86 4.21
CA PRO A 33 -8.58 -0.49 4.64
C PRO A 33 -8.75 -1.37 3.41
N ALA A 34 -8.08 -2.51 3.40
CA ALA A 34 -8.16 -3.49 2.32
C ALA A 34 -9.32 -4.47 2.57
N ILE A 35 -9.99 -4.88 1.50
CA ILE A 35 -10.96 -5.98 1.53
C ILE A 35 -10.25 -7.31 1.22
N ASP A 36 -10.82 -8.43 1.69
CA ASP A 36 -10.34 -9.75 1.34
C ASP A 36 -10.70 -10.08 -0.13
N SER A 37 -9.82 -10.82 -0.81
CA SER A 37 -10.07 -11.32 -2.16
C SER A 37 -11.39 -12.08 -2.35
N ALA A 38 -11.87 -12.78 -1.32
CA ALA A 38 -13.13 -13.54 -1.37
C ALA A 38 -14.37 -12.63 -1.46
N ASP A 39 -14.26 -11.39 -0.95
CA ASP A 39 -15.35 -10.41 -0.97
C ASP A 39 -15.33 -9.53 -2.22
N ALA A 40 -14.24 -9.57 -3.00
CA ALA A 40 -14.01 -8.66 -4.13
C ALA A 40 -15.14 -8.66 -5.17
N LEU A 41 -15.78 -9.80 -5.45
CA LEU A 41 -16.86 -9.86 -6.44
C LEU A 41 -18.07 -8.99 -6.06
N ALA A 42 -18.34 -8.81 -4.76
CA ALA A 42 -19.41 -7.94 -4.30
C ALA A 42 -19.16 -6.45 -4.59
N HIS A 43 -17.91 -6.10 -4.90
CA HIS A 43 -17.43 -4.75 -5.20
C HIS A 43 -17.12 -4.54 -6.69
N ALA A 44 -17.65 -5.40 -7.57
CA ALA A 44 -17.43 -5.26 -9.01
C ALA A 44 -17.88 -3.88 -9.53
N GLY A 45 -16.99 -3.20 -10.26
CA GLY A 45 -17.15 -1.83 -10.77
C GLY A 45 -16.60 -0.74 -9.83
N GLU A 46 -16.21 -1.07 -8.61
CA GLU A 46 -15.64 -0.13 -7.64
C GLU A 46 -14.11 -0.16 -7.66
N GLU A 47 -13.48 0.98 -7.36
CA GLU A 47 -12.04 1.03 -7.07
C GLU A 47 -11.81 0.63 -5.60
N CYS A 48 -11.07 -0.45 -5.38
CA CYS A 48 -10.81 -0.98 -4.04
C CYS A 48 -9.33 -1.30 -3.84
N MET A 49 -8.96 -1.47 -2.57
CA MET A 49 -7.70 -2.08 -2.13
C MET A 49 -8.01 -3.52 -1.75
N VAL A 50 -7.44 -4.50 -2.46
CA VAL A 50 -7.63 -5.93 -2.16
C VAL A 50 -6.34 -6.50 -1.58
N GLU A 51 -6.42 -7.16 -0.43
CA GLU A 51 -5.30 -7.86 0.19
C GLU A 51 -5.50 -9.38 0.12
N PHE A 52 -4.46 -10.10 -0.32
CA PHE A 52 -4.49 -11.57 -0.35
C PHE A 52 -3.10 -12.19 -0.53
N THR A 53 -2.97 -13.47 -0.20
CA THR A 53 -1.77 -14.27 -0.50
C THR A 53 -1.82 -14.80 -1.93
N VAL A 54 -0.74 -14.60 -2.69
CA VAL A 54 -0.61 -15.14 -4.06
C VAL A 54 -0.33 -16.64 -3.99
N GLU A 55 -1.39 -17.44 -4.14
CA GLU A 55 -1.31 -18.89 -4.09
C GLU A 55 -0.75 -19.53 -5.36
N SER A 56 -0.96 -18.88 -6.52
CA SER A 56 -0.40 -19.29 -7.81
C SER A 56 -0.07 -18.09 -8.69
N ALA A 57 1.15 -18.05 -9.21
CA ALA A 57 1.58 -17.03 -10.16
C ALA A 57 2.08 -17.65 -11.47
N ARG A 58 1.77 -17.02 -12.61
CA ARG A 58 2.31 -17.47 -13.91
C ARG A 58 2.36 -16.36 -14.95
N LYS A 59 3.47 -16.28 -15.68
CA LYS A 59 3.56 -15.58 -16.96
C LYS A 59 3.27 -16.56 -18.09
N LEU A 60 2.35 -16.23 -18.99
CA LEU A 60 2.04 -17.13 -20.10
C LEU A 60 3.18 -17.17 -21.13
N PRO A 61 3.71 -18.36 -21.48
CA PRO A 61 4.74 -18.47 -22.50
C PRO A 61 4.29 -17.89 -23.85
N GLY A 62 5.15 -17.08 -24.48
CA GLY A 62 4.87 -16.44 -25.76
C GLY A 62 3.80 -15.34 -25.71
N LYS A 63 3.30 -14.95 -24.53
CA LYS A 63 2.35 -13.85 -24.34
C LYS A 63 2.90 -12.86 -23.33
N ALA A 64 2.61 -11.58 -23.54
CA ALA A 64 2.98 -10.51 -22.61
C ALA A 64 1.86 -10.30 -21.57
N VAL A 65 1.54 -11.36 -20.81
CA VAL A 65 0.58 -11.32 -19.71
C VAL A 65 1.04 -12.19 -18.55
N CYS A 66 0.91 -11.67 -17.34
CA CYS A 66 1.14 -12.37 -16.09
C CYS A 66 -0.14 -12.38 -15.24
N PHE A 67 -0.32 -13.46 -14.49
CA PHE A 67 -1.44 -13.66 -13.57
C PHE A 67 -0.92 -13.97 -12.18
N LEU A 68 -1.48 -13.30 -11.16
CA LEU A 68 -1.31 -13.64 -9.75
C LEU A 68 -2.70 -14.00 -9.20
N ASN A 69 -2.83 -15.19 -8.60
CA ASN A 69 -4.12 -15.77 -8.24
C ASN A 69 -4.21 -15.98 -6.73
N SER A 70 -5.37 -15.69 -6.14
CA SER A 70 -5.64 -15.98 -4.72
C SER A 70 -5.84 -17.47 -4.44
N CYS A 71 -6.16 -18.26 -5.46
CA CYS A 71 -6.33 -19.70 -5.36
C CYS A 71 -5.26 -20.45 -6.16
N ARG A 72 -4.92 -21.67 -5.69
CA ARG A 72 -4.01 -22.57 -6.43
C ARG A 72 -4.59 -23.00 -7.78
N ASP A 73 -5.90 -23.22 -7.84
CA ASP A 73 -6.61 -23.43 -9.09
C ASP A 73 -7.30 -22.14 -9.54
N HIS A 74 -6.79 -21.54 -10.61
CA HIS A 74 -7.36 -20.35 -11.25
C HIS A 74 -8.81 -20.50 -11.75
N ARG A 75 -9.33 -21.74 -11.83
CA ARG A 75 -10.72 -22.00 -12.22
C ARG A 75 -11.69 -21.98 -11.06
N ASP A 76 -11.20 -21.97 -9.82
CA ASP A 76 -12.02 -21.89 -8.63
C ASP A 76 -12.91 -20.63 -8.71
N GLU A 77 -14.16 -20.77 -8.29
CA GLU A 77 -15.15 -19.68 -8.30
C GLU A 77 -14.76 -18.58 -7.30
N LYS A 78 -13.96 -18.91 -6.29
CA LYS A 78 -13.44 -17.98 -5.28
C LYS A 78 -12.14 -17.31 -5.72
N ASN A 79 -11.62 -17.63 -6.92
CA ASN A 79 -10.34 -17.11 -7.36
C ASN A 79 -10.46 -15.62 -7.72
N PHE A 80 -9.68 -14.79 -7.04
CA PHE A 80 -9.40 -13.43 -7.43
C PHE A 80 -8.12 -13.41 -8.27
N THR A 81 -8.13 -12.63 -9.35
CA THR A 81 -6.99 -12.56 -10.28
C THR A 81 -6.45 -11.16 -10.41
N VAL A 82 -5.14 -11.00 -10.20
CA VAL A 82 -4.40 -9.82 -10.66
C VAL A 82 -3.85 -10.12 -12.04
N MET A 83 -4.19 -9.29 -13.01
CA MET A 83 -3.75 -9.44 -14.39
C MET A 83 -2.82 -8.29 -14.76
N ILE A 84 -1.65 -8.63 -15.30
CA ILE A 84 -0.61 -7.68 -15.66
C ILE A 84 -0.32 -7.84 -17.16
N PHE A 85 -0.84 -6.94 -17.98
CA PHE A 85 -0.57 -6.91 -19.41
C PHE A 85 0.80 -6.30 -19.73
N LYS A 86 1.20 -6.32 -21.01
CA LYS A 86 2.48 -5.82 -21.50
C LYS A 86 2.88 -4.46 -20.91
N GLY A 87 1.97 -3.47 -20.90
CA GLY A 87 2.27 -2.13 -20.38
C GLY A 87 2.66 -2.14 -18.90
N GLY A 88 1.90 -2.86 -18.07
CA GLY A 88 2.22 -3.05 -16.65
C GLY A 88 3.51 -3.83 -16.44
N LEU A 89 3.74 -4.89 -17.23
CA LEU A 89 4.99 -5.67 -17.17
C LEU A 89 6.22 -4.81 -17.50
N ASP A 90 6.14 -3.97 -18.53
CA ASP A 90 7.24 -3.10 -18.93
C ASP A 90 7.55 -2.05 -17.84
N ARG A 91 6.52 -1.52 -17.17
CA ARG A 91 6.67 -0.54 -16.06
C ARG A 91 7.20 -1.19 -14.78
N LEU A 92 6.70 -2.37 -14.41
CA LEU A 92 7.24 -3.16 -13.29
C LEU A 92 8.71 -3.52 -13.51
N LYS A 93 9.07 -3.90 -14.74
CA LYS A 93 10.46 -4.15 -15.11
C LYS A 93 11.33 -2.89 -14.96
N ALA A 94 10.84 -1.73 -15.39
CA ALA A 94 11.55 -0.46 -15.21
C ALA A 94 11.77 -0.11 -13.73
N ASP A 95 10.91 -0.62 -12.84
CA ASP A 95 10.99 -0.49 -11.38
C ASP A 95 11.81 -1.62 -10.71
N GLY A 96 12.46 -2.48 -11.50
CA GLY A 96 13.33 -3.57 -11.01
C GLY A 96 12.63 -4.90 -10.75
N ILE A 97 11.33 -5.01 -11.05
CA ILE A 97 10.56 -6.26 -10.94
C ILE A 97 10.57 -6.97 -12.30
N GLU A 98 11.64 -7.72 -12.56
CA GLU A 98 11.87 -8.42 -13.84
C GLU A 98 10.86 -9.56 -14.11
N SER A 99 10.51 -10.31 -13.06
CA SER A 99 9.57 -11.43 -13.14
C SER A 99 8.50 -11.27 -12.05
N PRO A 100 7.35 -10.64 -12.35
CA PRO A 100 6.27 -10.47 -11.37
C PRO A 100 5.76 -11.80 -10.82
N ALA A 101 5.78 -12.87 -11.62
CA ALA A 101 5.36 -14.18 -11.15
C ALA A 101 6.29 -14.68 -10.01
N GLU A 102 7.61 -14.62 -10.20
CA GLU A 102 8.57 -15.04 -9.17
C GLU A 102 8.61 -14.06 -7.99
N HIS A 103 8.42 -12.76 -8.24
CA HIS A 103 8.54 -11.73 -7.22
C HIS A 103 7.40 -11.76 -6.21
N PHE A 104 6.17 -12.04 -6.67
CA PHE A 104 4.97 -11.99 -5.81
C PHE A 104 4.45 -13.37 -5.40
N GLU A 105 4.92 -14.47 -5.99
CA GLU A 105 4.45 -15.82 -5.60
C GLU A 105 4.69 -16.08 -4.11
N LYS A 106 3.65 -16.57 -3.43
CA LYS A 106 3.59 -16.79 -1.97
C LYS A 106 3.72 -15.55 -1.09
N ALA A 107 3.81 -14.35 -1.66
CA ALA A 107 3.71 -13.12 -0.89
C ALA A 107 2.24 -12.79 -0.59
N THR A 108 2.00 -12.16 0.57
CA THR A 108 0.77 -11.41 0.81
C THR A 108 0.92 -10.04 0.19
N ILE A 109 -0.01 -9.64 -0.67
CA ILE A 109 0.04 -8.40 -1.43
C ILE A 109 -1.22 -7.58 -1.22
N ARG A 110 -1.08 -6.25 -1.31
CA ARG A 110 -2.18 -5.30 -1.50
C ARG A 110 -2.18 -4.83 -2.95
N VAL A 111 -3.34 -4.88 -3.61
CA VAL A 111 -3.53 -4.42 -4.99
C VAL A 111 -4.66 -3.42 -5.10
N ARG A 112 -4.40 -2.25 -5.68
CA ARG A 112 -5.37 -1.17 -5.90
C ARG A 112 -5.82 -1.15 -7.34
N GLY A 113 -7.13 -1.07 -7.54
CA GLY A 113 -7.70 -0.82 -8.86
C GLY A 113 -9.19 -1.07 -8.90
N VAL A 114 -9.77 -0.89 -10.08
CA VAL A 114 -11.17 -1.22 -10.34
C VAL A 114 -11.34 -2.73 -10.40
N ILE A 115 -12.27 -3.25 -9.60
CA ILE A 115 -12.60 -4.68 -9.64
C ILE A 115 -13.49 -4.94 -10.85
N GLU A 116 -13.02 -5.79 -11.77
CA GLU A 116 -13.79 -6.24 -12.92
C GLU A 116 -14.41 -7.61 -12.64
N ASP A 117 -15.67 -7.81 -13.01
CA ASP A 117 -16.28 -9.14 -13.07
C ASP A 117 -15.95 -9.79 -14.42
N ARG A 118 -15.21 -10.89 -14.37
CA ARG A 118 -14.89 -11.73 -15.52
C ARG A 118 -15.53 -13.11 -15.39
N ASP A 119 -16.73 -13.23 -15.97
CA ASP A 119 -17.49 -14.49 -16.00
C ASP A 119 -17.75 -15.04 -14.58
N GLY A 120 -18.10 -14.16 -13.65
CA GLY A 120 -18.37 -14.48 -12.24
C GLY A 120 -17.12 -14.54 -11.36
N ARG A 121 -15.97 -14.09 -11.85
CA ARG A 121 -14.69 -14.07 -11.11
C ARG A 121 -14.12 -12.66 -11.05
N PRO A 122 -13.80 -12.14 -9.85
CA PRO A 122 -13.27 -10.81 -9.70
C PRO A 122 -11.81 -10.73 -10.15
N GLN A 123 -11.44 -9.64 -10.80
CA GLN A 123 -10.05 -9.37 -11.19
C GLN A 123 -9.71 -7.88 -11.08
N ILE A 124 -8.41 -7.57 -10.92
CA ILE A 124 -7.86 -6.21 -11.08
C ILE A 124 -6.76 -6.24 -12.14
N VAL A 125 -6.76 -5.25 -13.01
CA VAL A 125 -5.66 -5.00 -13.95
C VAL A 125 -4.64 -4.07 -13.32
N VAL A 126 -3.39 -4.52 -13.26
CA VAL A 126 -2.25 -3.70 -12.81
C VAL A 126 -1.54 -3.11 -14.01
N GLU A 127 -1.48 -1.79 -14.05
CA GLU A 127 -0.85 -1.00 -15.10
C GLU A 127 0.42 -0.30 -14.63
N GLU A 128 0.64 -0.11 -13.32
CA GLU A 128 1.82 0.54 -12.76
C GLU A 128 2.29 -0.06 -11.42
N PRO A 129 3.58 0.08 -11.05
CA PRO A 129 4.12 -0.51 -9.82
C PRO A 129 3.40 -0.05 -8.55
N GLY A 130 3.00 1.21 -8.49
CA GLY A 130 2.32 1.79 -7.32
C GLY A 130 0.93 1.22 -7.00
N GLN A 131 0.39 0.37 -7.88
CA GLN A 131 -0.87 -0.35 -7.61
C GLN A 131 -0.66 -1.62 -6.79
N ILE A 132 0.56 -2.18 -6.70
CA ILE A 132 0.80 -3.48 -6.07
C ILE A 132 1.97 -3.40 -5.09
N THR A 133 1.73 -3.84 -3.85
CA THR A 133 2.75 -3.80 -2.78
C THR A 133 2.72 -5.11 -1.99
N ILE A 134 3.90 -5.63 -1.63
CA ILE A 134 4.03 -6.75 -0.70
C ILE A 134 3.81 -6.23 0.73
N VAL A 135 2.89 -6.86 1.45
CA VAL A 135 2.67 -6.63 2.88
C VAL A 135 3.79 -7.35 3.64
N LYS A 136 4.53 -6.62 4.47
CA LYS A 136 5.52 -7.21 5.37
C LYS A 136 4.81 -7.56 6.67
N ASP A 137 5.05 -8.76 7.20
CA ASP A 137 4.57 -9.17 8.52
C ASP A 137 5.01 -8.11 9.57
N GLY A 138 4.06 -7.29 10.01
CA GLY A 138 4.29 -6.07 10.77
C GLY A 138 3.34 -4.92 10.39
N ASP A 139 2.75 -4.96 9.19
CA ASP A 139 1.67 -4.06 8.74
C ASP A 139 0.29 -4.68 9.00
N GLU A 140 0.11 -5.26 10.20
CA GLU A 140 -1.17 -5.80 10.64
C GLU A 140 -2.20 -4.66 10.59
N PRO A 141 -3.28 -4.80 9.80
CA PRO A 141 -4.35 -3.83 9.88
C PRO A 141 -4.88 -3.92 11.30
N ALA A 142 -4.75 -2.84 12.07
CA ALA A 142 -5.30 -2.73 13.41
C ALA A 142 -6.77 -3.17 13.34
N ALA A 143 -7.00 -4.44 13.70
CA ALA A 143 -8.30 -5.03 13.65
C ALA A 143 -9.19 -4.20 14.56
N ALA A 144 -10.30 -3.74 13.97
CA ALA A 144 -11.36 -3.05 14.66
C ALA A 144 -11.72 -3.81 15.94
N GLY A 145 -11.50 -3.16 17.09
CA GLY A 145 -12.05 -3.64 18.33
C GLY A 145 -13.57 -3.53 18.30
N GLN A 146 -14.25 -4.64 18.58
CA GLN A 146 -15.25 -4.79 19.64
C GLN A 146 -15.86 -6.20 19.62
#